data_AF-A0A7S1D4C3-F1
#
_entry.id   AF-A0A7S1D4C3-F1
#
_cell.length_a   1.000
_cell.length_b   1.000
_cell.length_c   1.000
_cell.angle_alpha   90.00
_cell.angle_beta   90.00
_cell.angle_gamma   90.00
#
_symmetry.space_group_name_H-M   'P 1'
#
loop_
_entity.id
_entity.type
_entity.pdbx_description
1 polymer ?
#
loop_
_entity_poly.entity_id
_entity_poly.type
_entity_poly.pdbx_seq_one_letter_code
_entity_poly.pdbx_strand_id
1 'polypeptide(L)'
;ALWLVLLGTFVVVVQVDSAYEDGMSICPCLPTLGTNVTPEIVQNLEGVFKTNLTAYNLSNYGVGCTAHDIDLPPCAGYNESSCPDRSACSRTWCGRSWCYVDANNCQVESQPSSIIPSGIHYSYGTCYE
;
A
#
# COMPACT_ATOMS: atom_id res chain seq x y z
N ALA A 1 43.99 -31.11 30.38
CA ALA A 1 43.19 -29.88 30.25
C ALA A 1 43.01 -29.61 28.76
N LEU A 2 41.79 -29.79 28.23
CA LEU A 2 41.46 -29.50 26.84
C LEU A 2 40.21 -28.64 26.88
N TRP A 3 40.38 -27.33 26.70
CA TRP A 3 39.28 -26.37 26.67
C TRP A 3 38.75 -26.31 25.24
N LEU A 4 37.58 -26.91 25.00
CA LEU A 4 36.81 -26.68 23.79
C LEU A 4 36.14 -25.31 23.91
N VAL A 5 36.65 -24.33 23.16
CA VAL A 5 35.95 -23.06 22.94
C VAL A 5 34.94 -23.30 21.82
N LEU A 6 33.68 -23.53 22.20
CA LEU A 6 32.55 -23.46 21.27
C LEU A 6 32.35 -21.99 20.92
N LEU A 7 32.90 -21.55 19.79
CA LEU A 7 32.47 -20.32 19.13
C LEU A 7 31.05 -20.56 18.61
N GLY A 8 30.06 -20.25 19.45
CA GLY A 8 28.68 -20.16 19.02
C GLY A 8 28.56 -19.03 18.02
N THR A 9 28.34 -19.37 16.75
CA THR A 9 27.81 -18.44 15.76
C THR A 9 26.45 -18.00 16.29
N PHE A 10 26.38 -16.78 16.83
CA PHE A 10 25.12 -16.10 17.03
C PHE A 10 24.53 -15.85 15.64
N VAL A 11 23.66 -16.75 15.18
CA VAL A 11 22.73 -16.42 14.11
C VAL A 11 21.81 -15.37 14.70
N VAL A 12 21.99 -14.11 14.31
CA VAL A 12 20.98 -13.08 14.53
C VAL A 12 19.82 -13.46 13.63
N VAL A 13 18.89 -14.25 14.16
CA VAL A 13 17.57 -14.40 13.58
C VAL A 13 16.92 -13.04 13.82
N VAL A 14 16.91 -12.17 12.81
CA VAL A 14 16.01 -11.03 12.82
C VAL A 14 14.62 -11.64 12.75
N GLN A 15 14.00 -11.81 13.92
CA GLN A 15 12.56 -11.98 13.99
C GLN A 15 11.99 -10.69 13.42
N VAL A 16 11.62 -10.69 12.14
CA VAL A 16 10.59 -9.79 11.63
C VAL A 16 9.31 -10.25 12.29
N ASP A 17 9.07 -9.75 13.50
CA ASP A 17 7.85 -10.01 14.22
C ASP A 17 6.68 -9.56 13.34
N SER A 18 5.86 -10.54 13.00
CA SER A 18 4.57 -10.39 12.36
C SER A 18 3.73 -9.33 13.12
N ALA A 19 3.23 -8.33 12.40
CA ALA A 19 2.20 -7.34 12.78
C ALA A 19 2.60 -5.90 13.19
N TYR A 20 3.66 -5.32 12.61
CA TYR A 20 3.80 -3.85 12.54
C TYR A 20 4.11 -3.40 11.09
N GLU A 21 3.07 -2.92 10.40
CA GLU A 21 3.11 -1.80 9.44
C GLU A 21 3.97 -1.98 8.17
N ASP A 22 3.37 -2.35 7.03
CA ASP A 22 4.05 -2.39 5.71
C ASP A 22 4.60 -1.00 5.25
N GLY A 23 4.28 0.07 5.98
CA GLY A 23 4.74 1.44 5.71
C GLY A 23 5.84 1.91 6.67
N MET A 24 6.31 3.15 6.50
CA MET A 24 7.25 3.77 7.42
C MET A 24 6.69 3.83 8.85
N SER A 25 7.52 3.62 9.87
CA SER A 25 7.12 3.73 11.28
C SER A 25 6.60 5.10 11.70
N ILE A 26 6.97 6.16 10.97
CA ILE A 26 6.47 7.54 11.15
C ILE A 26 5.19 7.84 10.35
N CYS A 27 4.74 6.90 9.53
CA CYS A 27 3.50 6.96 8.75
C CYS A 27 2.96 5.54 8.50
N PRO A 28 2.58 4.81 9.57
CA PRO A 28 2.14 3.43 9.49
C PRO A 28 0.96 3.22 8.52
N CYS A 29 1.00 2.12 7.76
CA CYS A 29 -0.10 1.70 6.89
C CYS A 29 -1.23 1.12 7.72
N LEU A 30 -2.44 1.65 7.58
CA LEU A 30 -3.59 1.11 8.29
C LEU A 30 -3.77 -0.39 7.96
N PRO A 31 -3.75 -1.27 8.98
CA PRO A 31 -3.74 -2.73 8.77
C PRO A 31 -5.08 -3.24 8.20
N THR A 32 -6.13 -2.43 8.34
CA THR A 32 -7.43 -2.61 7.69
C THR A 32 -8.02 -1.24 7.44
N LEU A 33 -9.00 -1.15 6.54
CA LEU A 33 -9.77 0.07 6.31
C LEU A 33 -10.76 0.43 7.44
N GLY A 34 -10.52 -0.01 8.67
CA GLY A 34 -11.43 0.19 9.81
C GLY A 34 -12.71 -0.65 9.74
N THR A 35 -13.13 -1.07 8.55
CA THR A 35 -14.15 -2.08 8.25
C THR A 35 -13.87 -2.60 6.84
N ASN A 36 -14.03 -3.89 6.58
CA ASN A 36 -13.90 -4.51 5.25
C ASN A 36 -14.44 -3.61 4.13
N VAL A 37 -13.82 -3.61 2.95
CA VAL A 37 -14.34 -2.90 1.77
C VAL A 37 -15.84 -3.19 1.61
N THR A 38 -16.65 -2.17 1.91
CA THR A 38 -18.10 -2.28 1.91
C THR A 38 -18.64 -2.06 0.50
N PRO A 39 -19.87 -2.49 0.20
CA PRO A 39 -20.51 -2.15 -1.07
C PRO A 39 -20.54 -0.64 -1.36
N GLU A 40 -20.57 0.20 -0.32
CA GLU A 40 -20.47 1.66 -0.45
C GLU A 40 -19.08 2.11 -0.92
N ILE A 41 -18.01 1.56 -0.35
CA ILE A 41 -16.63 1.83 -0.81
C ILE A 41 -16.46 1.41 -2.26
N VAL A 42 -17.02 0.26 -2.66
CA VAL A 42 -17.00 -0.18 -4.06
C VAL A 42 -17.73 0.82 -4.95
N GLN A 43 -18.93 1.29 -4.59
CA GLN A 43 -19.65 2.31 -5.37
C GLN A 43 -18.88 3.63 -5.47
N ASN A 44 -18.20 4.06 -4.40
CA ASN A 44 -17.37 5.25 -4.42
C ASN A 44 -16.18 5.09 -5.39
N LEU A 45 -15.51 3.93 -5.35
CA LEU A 45 -14.45 3.57 -6.30
C LEU A 45 -14.96 3.57 -7.75
N GLU A 46 -16.12 2.96 -8.00
CA GLU A 46 -16.76 2.96 -9.33
C GLU A 46 -17.08 4.39 -9.80
N GLY A 47 -17.49 5.27 -8.89
CA GLY A 47 -17.71 6.69 -9.18
C GLY A 47 -16.43 7.44 -9.54
N VAL A 48 -15.33 7.19 -8.82
CA VAL A 48 -14.01 7.78 -9.08
C VAL A 48 -13.44 7.28 -10.42
N PHE A 49 -13.46 5.98 -10.64
CA PHE A 49 -12.89 5.35 -11.84
C PHE A 49 -13.84 5.33 -13.04
N LYS A 50 -15.12 5.67 -12.84
CA LYS A 50 -16.18 5.66 -13.86
C LYS A 50 -16.28 4.31 -14.57
N THR A 51 -16.14 3.23 -13.81
CA THR A 51 -16.12 1.85 -14.32
C THR A 51 -16.78 0.91 -13.31
N ASN A 52 -17.25 -0.25 -13.76
CA ASN A 52 -17.76 -1.28 -12.86
C ASN A 52 -16.62 -2.11 -12.27
N LEU A 53 -16.62 -2.28 -10.95
CA LEU A 53 -15.58 -2.97 -10.19
C LEU A 53 -16.09 -4.23 -9.47
N THR A 54 -17.36 -4.60 -9.63
CA THR A 54 -17.97 -5.75 -8.95
C THR A 54 -17.28 -7.10 -9.22
N ALA A 55 -16.54 -7.21 -10.32
CA ALA A 55 -15.77 -8.41 -10.65
C ALA A 55 -14.34 -8.44 -10.09
N TYR A 56 -13.89 -7.36 -9.43
CA TYR A 56 -12.52 -7.22 -8.94
C TYR A 56 -12.44 -7.49 -7.44
N ASN A 57 -11.36 -8.15 -7.01
CA ASN A 57 -11.11 -8.37 -5.59
C ASN A 57 -10.55 -7.08 -4.97
N LEU A 58 -11.39 -6.39 -4.21
CA LEU A 58 -11.04 -5.15 -3.52
C LEU A 58 -10.83 -5.36 -2.01
N SER A 59 -10.83 -6.60 -1.51
CA SER A 59 -10.84 -6.88 -0.06
C SER A 59 -9.66 -6.27 0.72
N ASN A 60 -8.52 -6.09 0.06
CA ASN A 60 -7.31 -5.48 0.61
C ASN A 60 -6.91 -4.17 -0.10
N TYR A 61 -7.83 -3.54 -0.85
CA TYR A 61 -7.53 -2.32 -1.59
C TYR A 61 -7.06 -1.21 -0.64
N GLY A 62 -5.81 -0.76 -0.81
CA GLY A 62 -5.16 0.23 0.04
C GLY A 62 -4.60 -0.30 1.38
N VAL A 63 -4.60 -1.62 1.61
CA VAL A 63 -3.95 -2.26 2.76
C VAL A 63 -2.56 -2.74 2.37
N GLY A 64 -1.55 -2.25 3.09
CA GLY A 64 -0.15 -2.60 2.82
C GLY A 64 0.43 -1.91 1.60
N CYS A 65 1.76 -1.87 1.51
CA CYS A 65 2.48 -1.21 0.44
C CYS A 65 2.51 -2.07 -0.83
N THR A 66 1.48 -1.94 -1.66
CA THR A 66 1.37 -2.63 -2.95
C THR A 66 0.75 -1.73 -4.02
N ALA A 67 0.86 -2.11 -5.30
CA ALA A 67 0.25 -1.42 -6.42
C ALA A 67 -1.26 -1.75 -6.51
N HIS A 68 -2.08 -1.13 -5.68
CA HIS A 68 -3.52 -1.46 -5.54
C HIS A 68 -4.35 -1.24 -6.80
N ASP A 69 -3.89 -0.38 -7.70
CA ASP A 69 -4.62 -0.01 -8.91
C ASP A 69 -4.26 -0.85 -10.14
N ILE A 70 -3.17 -1.63 -10.08
CA ILE A 70 -2.56 -2.27 -11.26
C ILE A 70 -3.52 -3.16 -12.04
N ASP A 71 -4.37 -3.88 -11.31
CA ASP A 71 -5.33 -4.83 -11.87
C ASP A 71 -6.70 -4.20 -12.15
N LEU A 72 -6.89 -2.91 -11.85
CA LEU A 72 -8.17 -2.24 -12.06
C LEU A 72 -8.33 -1.75 -13.52
N PRO A 73 -9.57 -1.61 -14.02
CA PRO A 73 -9.83 -1.20 -15.40
C PRO A 73 -9.08 0.06 -15.89
N PRO A 74 -8.89 1.13 -15.09
CA PRO A 74 -8.10 2.30 -15.50
C PRO A 74 -6.63 1.99 -15.86
N CYS A 75 -6.09 0.93 -15.27
CA CYS A 75 -4.73 0.46 -15.45
C CYS A 75 -4.63 -0.70 -16.45
N ALA A 76 -5.73 -1.07 -17.12
CA ALA A 76 -5.72 -2.09 -18.16
C ALA A 76 -4.66 -1.77 -19.24
N GLY A 77 -3.78 -2.74 -19.48
CA GLY A 77 -2.69 -2.62 -20.45
C GLY A 77 -1.54 -1.71 -20.01
N TYR A 78 -1.49 -1.28 -18.74
CA TYR A 78 -0.31 -0.62 -18.20
C TYR A 78 0.88 -1.60 -18.16
N ASN A 79 2.03 -1.10 -18.59
CA ASN A 79 3.31 -1.79 -18.49
C ASN A 79 4.38 -0.72 -18.22
N GLU A 80 5.16 -0.86 -17.15
CA GLU A 80 6.22 0.09 -16.80
C GLU A 80 7.24 0.27 -17.94
N SER A 81 7.52 -0.79 -18.70
CA SER A 81 8.43 -0.75 -19.86
C SER A 81 7.90 0.12 -21.01
N SER A 82 6.58 0.32 -21.08
CA SER A 82 5.96 1.24 -22.05
C SER A 82 6.06 2.71 -21.64
N CYS A 83 6.65 2.96 -20.47
CA CYS A 83 6.66 4.23 -19.76
C CYS A 83 8.09 4.56 -19.26
N PRO A 84 9.09 4.65 -20.16
CA PRO A 84 10.50 4.83 -19.78
C PRO A 84 10.80 6.19 -19.14
N ASP A 85 9.96 7.19 -19.39
CA ASP A 85 9.96 8.45 -18.67
C ASP A 85 8.74 8.52 -17.75
N ARG A 86 8.97 8.24 -16.47
CA ARG A 86 7.94 8.30 -15.43
C ARG A 86 7.31 9.70 -15.30
N SER A 87 8.04 10.77 -15.62
CA SER A 87 7.57 12.15 -15.49
C SER A 87 6.61 12.56 -16.62
N ALA A 88 6.73 11.94 -17.79
CA ALA A 88 5.88 12.21 -18.96
C ALA A 88 4.66 11.26 -19.07
N CYS A 89 4.57 10.27 -18.19
CA CYS A 89 3.64 9.17 -18.32
C CYS A 89 2.48 9.30 -17.34
N SER A 90 1.31 9.61 -17.87
CA SER A 90 0.08 9.90 -17.11
C SER A 90 -0.47 8.72 -16.30
N ARG A 91 0.06 7.50 -16.48
CA ARG A 91 -0.40 6.27 -15.81
C ARG A 91 0.65 5.62 -14.92
N THR A 92 1.73 6.32 -14.58
CA THR A 92 2.74 5.78 -13.65
C THR A 92 2.15 5.34 -12.32
N TRP A 93 1.12 6.04 -11.84
CA TRP A 93 0.40 5.72 -10.61
C TRP A 93 -0.13 4.28 -10.56
N CYS A 94 -0.43 3.65 -11.70
CA CYS A 94 -0.91 2.27 -11.77
C CYS A 94 0.04 1.26 -11.13
N GLY A 95 1.35 1.49 -11.26
CA GLY A 95 2.38 0.58 -10.73
C GLY A 95 2.98 1.03 -9.40
N ARG A 96 2.56 2.17 -8.84
CA ARG A 96 3.16 2.72 -7.64
C ARG A 96 2.53 2.09 -6.40
N SER A 97 3.38 1.74 -5.44
CA SER A 97 2.95 1.22 -4.15
C SER A 97 2.39 2.32 -3.26
N TRP A 98 1.25 2.06 -2.63
CA TRP A 98 0.66 2.99 -1.66
C TRP A 98 -0.16 2.24 -0.63
N CYS A 99 -0.53 2.91 0.46
CA CYS A 99 -1.49 2.40 1.43
C CYS A 99 -2.28 3.54 2.07
N TYR A 100 -3.39 3.21 2.72
CA TYR A 100 -4.11 4.15 3.57
C TYR A 100 -3.39 4.36 4.90
N VAL A 101 -3.47 5.58 5.43
CA VAL A 101 -2.77 6.05 6.62
C VAL A 101 -3.69 6.95 7.45
N ASP A 102 -3.43 7.03 8.76
CA ASP A 102 -4.05 8.04 9.62
C ASP A 102 -3.29 9.36 9.45
N ALA A 103 -3.98 10.41 8.99
CA ALA A 103 -3.41 11.73 8.79
C ALA A 103 -2.80 12.33 10.07
N ASN A 104 -3.33 11.99 11.25
CA ASN A 104 -2.83 12.50 12.52
C ASN A 104 -1.60 11.75 13.02
N ASN A 105 -1.35 10.56 12.46
CA ASN A 105 -0.23 9.69 12.80
C ASN A 105 0.68 9.43 11.58
N CYS A 106 0.71 10.36 10.62
CA CYS A 106 1.55 10.27 9.43
C CYS A 106 2.34 11.56 9.24
N GLN A 107 3.66 11.46 9.34
CA GLN A 107 4.60 12.58 9.15
C GLN A 107 5.15 12.68 7.71
N VAL A 108 4.62 11.84 6.80
CA VAL A 108 4.98 11.80 5.39
C VAL A 108 3.86 12.47 4.58
N GLU A 109 4.16 12.95 3.38
CA GLU A 109 3.15 13.49 2.48
C GLU A 109 2.03 12.45 2.26
N SER A 110 0.80 12.89 2.49
CA SER A 110 -0.40 12.08 2.35
C SER A 110 -1.54 12.95 1.83
N GLN A 111 -2.51 12.31 1.17
CA GLN A 111 -3.62 12.98 0.52
C GLN A 111 -4.95 12.44 1.08
N PRO A 112 -5.97 13.28 1.27
CA PRO A 112 -7.27 12.81 1.75
C PRO A 112 -7.90 11.83 0.76
N SER A 113 -8.48 10.75 1.28
CA SER A 113 -9.21 9.78 0.47
C SER A 113 -10.53 10.36 -0.01
N SER A 114 -10.78 10.29 -1.32
CA SER A 114 -12.10 10.58 -1.91
C SER A 114 -13.06 9.39 -1.85
N ILE A 115 -12.55 8.21 -1.48
CA ILE A 115 -13.28 6.94 -1.48
C ILE A 115 -13.81 6.61 -0.08
N ILE A 116 -13.03 6.95 0.95
CA ILE A 116 -13.30 6.58 2.34
C ILE A 116 -13.55 7.85 3.16
N PRO A 117 -14.81 8.17 3.49
CA PRO A 117 -15.13 9.38 4.25
C PRO A 117 -14.84 9.17 5.74
N SER A 118 -13.71 9.67 6.25
CA SER A 118 -13.41 9.67 7.71
C SER A 118 -12.08 10.35 8.11
N GLY A 119 -11.52 11.24 7.29
CA GLY A 119 -10.17 11.77 7.57
C GLY A 119 -9.05 10.76 7.33
N ILE A 120 -9.38 9.65 6.66
CA ILE A 120 -8.42 8.67 6.14
C ILE A 120 -7.69 9.28 4.96
N HIS A 121 -6.37 9.19 4.99
CA HIS A 121 -5.50 9.61 3.91
C HIS A 121 -4.87 8.39 3.23
N TYR A 122 -4.31 8.58 2.03
CA TYR A 122 -3.40 7.62 1.44
C TYR A 122 -2.03 8.26 1.24
N SER A 123 -0.97 7.45 1.25
CA SER A 123 0.40 7.92 1.01
C SER A 123 1.15 6.97 0.09
N TYR A 124 1.76 7.54 -0.95
CA TYR A 124 2.80 6.87 -1.74
C TYR A 124 4.15 6.91 -1.00
N GLY A 125 4.43 8.02 -0.32
CA GLY A 125 5.72 8.25 0.34
C GLY A 125 6.02 7.27 1.46
N THR A 126 5.01 6.81 2.21
CA THR A 126 5.21 5.76 3.23
C THR A 126 5.69 4.42 2.65
N CYS A 127 5.45 4.21 1.35
CA CYS A 127 5.89 3.04 0.58
C CYS A 127 7.15 3.30 -0.26
N TYR A 128 7.86 4.40 -0.01
CA TYR A 128 9.10 4.78 -0.70
C TYR A 128 8.95 5.05 -2.22
N GLU A 129 7.78 5.53 -2.64
CA GLU A 129 7.47 5.94 -4.03
C GLU A 129 7.64 7.44 -4.30
#